data_AF-A0A3B1DD17-F1
#
_entry.id   AF-A0A3B1DD17-F1
#
_cell.length_a   1.000
_cell.length_b   1.000
_cell.length_c   1.000
_cell.angle_alpha   90.00
_cell.angle_beta   90.00
_cell.angle_gamma   90.00
#
_symmetry.space_group_name_H-M   'P 1'
#
loop_
_entity.id
_entity.type
_entity.pdbx_description
1 polymer ?
#
loop_
_entity_poly.entity_id
_entity_poly.type
_entity_poly.pdbx_seq_one_letter_code
_entity_poly.pdbx_strand_id
1 'polypeptide(L)'
;MALINNKIEQENIHRFTHKAMATLYEILIKYNDKLYAEQAAKAAFDEIDRLEEELSRFLPNSEISKINNLKPGEKLLLSEDTFECLVQSQKLFD
;
A
#
# COMPACT_ATOMS: atom_id res chain seq x y z
N MET A 1 23.13 -43.76 -14.78
CA MET A 1 23.73 -42.52 -15.27
C MET A 1 22.77 -41.38 -14.93
N ALA A 2 22.85 -40.93 -13.68
CA ALA A 2 22.04 -39.84 -13.16
C ALA A 2 22.58 -38.52 -13.70
N LEU A 3 21.76 -37.80 -14.46
CA LEU A 3 22.02 -36.41 -14.81
C LEU A 3 20.71 -35.62 -14.64
N ILE A 4 20.62 -35.00 -13.45
CA ILE A 4 19.92 -33.74 -13.15
C ILE A 4 18.39 -33.83 -13.01
N ASN A 5 17.95 -34.44 -11.91
CA ASN A 5 16.89 -33.81 -11.13
C ASN A 5 17.45 -32.50 -10.54
N ASN A 6 16.59 -31.48 -10.39
CA ASN A 6 16.65 -30.47 -9.31
C ASN A 6 17.20 -29.05 -9.62
N LYS A 7 16.55 -28.23 -10.49
CA LYS A 7 16.63 -26.76 -10.27
C LYS A 7 15.57 -25.79 -10.79
N ILE A 8 14.58 -26.13 -11.63
CA ILE A 8 13.46 -25.19 -11.92
C ILE A 8 12.17 -25.97 -12.19
N GLU A 9 11.55 -26.54 -11.14
CA GLU A 9 10.11 -26.27 -10.97
C GLU A 9 10.03 -24.74 -10.90
N GLN A 10 9.49 -24.09 -11.93
CA GLN A 10 9.36 -22.64 -11.95
C GLN A 10 8.65 -22.25 -10.67
N GLU A 11 9.35 -21.50 -9.81
CA GLU A 11 8.81 -21.04 -8.53
C GLU A 11 7.42 -20.47 -8.81
N ASN A 12 6.37 -20.96 -8.13
CA ASN A 12 4.99 -20.51 -8.30
C ASN A 12 4.83 -19.05 -7.80
N ILE A 13 5.60 -18.13 -8.38
CA ILE A 13 5.63 -16.71 -8.09
C ILE A 13 4.68 -16.05 -9.06
N HIS A 14 3.60 -15.50 -8.52
CA HIS A 14 2.62 -14.71 -9.25
C HIS A 14 2.96 -13.23 -9.07
N ARG A 15 2.91 -12.48 -10.17
CA ARG A 15 3.17 -11.04 -10.20
C ARG A 15 1.86 -10.31 -10.46
N PHE A 16 1.54 -9.36 -9.61
CA PHE A 16 0.37 -8.50 -9.75
C PHE A 16 0.80 -7.04 -9.66
N THR A 17 0.16 -6.17 -10.44
CA THR A 17 0.48 -4.74 -10.45
C THR A 17 -0.78 -3.91 -10.30
N HIS A 18 -0.64 -2.73 -9.70
CA HIS A 18 -1.74 -1.80 -9.46
C HIS A 18 -1.24 -0.36 -9.53
N LYS A 19 -2.07 0.55 -10.06
CA LYS A 19 -1.73 1.97 -10.13
C LYS A 19 -2.46 2.70 -9.00
N ALA A 20 -1.69 3.28 -8.10
CA ALA A 20 -2.18 4.09 -6.99
C ALA A 20 -1.13 5.14 -6.63
N MET A 21 -1.53 6.22 -5.97
CA MET A 21 -0.67 7.32 -5.52
C MET A 21 0.22 7.89 -6.63
N ALA A 22 -0.33 8.00 -7.84
CA ALA A 22 0.38 8.39 -9.07
C ALA A 22 1.65 7.56 -9.39
N THR A 23 1.72 6.32 -8.92
CA THR A 23 2.82 5.38 -9.18
C THR A 23 2.29 3.99 -9.56
N LEU A 24 3.19 3.05 -9.86
CA LEU A 24 2.89 1.65 -10.12
C LEU A 24 3.42 0.80 -8.95
N TYR A 25 2.52 0.12 -8.25
CA TYR A 25 2.84 -0.88 -7.23
C TYR A 25 2.92 -2.27 -7.86
N GLU A 26 3.76 -3.13 -7.28
CA GLU A 26 3.90 -4.52 -7.67
C GLU A 26 4.00 -5.41 -6.43
N ILE A 27 3.28 -6.54 -6.46
CA ILE A 27 3.35 -7.59 -5.45
C ILE A 27 3.75 -8.91 -6.13
N LEU A 28 4.77 -9.56 -5.57
CA LEU A 28 5.26 -10.88 -5.99
C LEU A 28 4.91 -11.90 -4.90
N ILE A 29 4.09 -12.90 -5.24
CA ILE A 29 3.58 -13.89 -4.28
C ILE A 29 4.00 -15.29 -4.71
N LYS A 30 4.82 -15.96 -3.90
CA LYS A 30 5.16 -17.37 -4.09
C LYS A 30 4.10 -18.26 -3.43
N TYR A 31 3.14 -18.76 -4.21
CA TYR A 31 2.08 -19.63 -3.72
C TYR A 31 1.54 -20.54 -4.82
N ASN A 32 1.11 -21.75 -4.47
CA ASN A 32 0.71 -22.75 -5.47
C ASN A 32 -0.61 -22.38 -6.19
N ASP A 33 -1.57 -21.80 -5.48
CA ASP A 33 -2.85 -21.37 -6.05
C ASP A 33 -2.79 -19.91 -6.52
N LYS A 34 -2.82 -19.72 -7.84
CA LYS A 34 -2.81 -18.39 -8.44
C LYS A 34 -4.03 -17.56 -8.05
N LEU A 35 -5.21 -18.15 -7.98
CA LEU A 35 -6.45 -17.42 -7.68
C LEU A 35 -6.42 -16.90 -6.24
N TYR A 36 -5.95 -17.73 -5.31
CA TYR A 36 -5.78 -17.31 -3.93
C TYR A 36 -4.71 -16.21 -3.78
N ALA A 37 -3.59 -16.33 -4.51
CA ALA A 37 -2.58 -15.28 -4.56
C ALA A 37 -3.13 -13.96 -5.13
N GLU A 38 -3.97 -14.02 -6.17
CA GLU A 38 -4.62 -12.86 -6.76
C GLU A 38 -5.57 -12.18 -5.78
N GLN A 39 -6.36 -12.95 -5.02
CA GLN A 39 -7.23 -12.40 -3.97
C GLN A 39 -6.43 -11.68 -2.88
N ALA A 40 -5.31 -12.26 -2.45
CA ALA A 40 -4.44 -11.63 -1.47
C ALA A 40 -3.81 -10.33 -2.00
N ALA A 41 -3.32 -10.33 -3.25
CA ALA A 41 -2.79 -9.13 -3.88
C ALA A 41 -3.86 -8.05 -4.04
N LYS A 42 -5.09 -8.44 -4.44
CA LYS A 42 -6.21 -7.52 -4.54
C LYS A 42 -6.55 -6.87 -3.19
N ALA A 43 -6.62 -7.65 -2.12
CA ALA A 43 -6.88 -7.10 -0.78
C ALA A 43 -5.80 -6.09 -0.35
N ALA A 44 -4.53 -6.35 -0.68
CA ALA A 44 -3.45 -5.41 -0.42
C ALA A 44 -3.56 -4.13 -1.27
N PHE A 45 -3.94 -4.24 -2.55
CA PHE A 45 -4.15 -3.07 -3.40
C PHE A 45 -5.37 -2.24 -3.00
N ASP A 46 -6.47 -2.87 -2.60
CA ASP A 46 -7.65 -2.19 -2.07
C ASP A 46 -7.30 -1.36 -0.82
N GLU A 47 -6.34 -1.84 -0.01
CA GLU A 47 -5.83 -1.09 1.14
C GLU A 47 -4.95 0.10 0.74
N ILE A 48 -4.12 -0.03 -0.31
CA ILE A 48 -3.36 1.10 -0.85
C ILE A 48 -4.31 2.18 -1.37
N ASP A 49 -5.40 1.79 -2.05
CA ASP A 49 -6.41 2.73 -2.54
C ASP A 49 -7.09 3.46 -1.37
N ARG A 50 -7.46 2.74 -0.30
CA ARG A 50 -8.01 3.37 0.92
C ARG A 50 -7.04 4.38 1.54
N LEU A 51 -5.77 4.00 1.70
CA LEU A 51 -4.75 4.90 2.25
C LEU A 51 -4.51 6.13 1.35
N GLU A 52 -4.65 6.00 0.03
CA GLU A 52 -4.56 7.14 -0.88
C GLU A 52 -5.67 8.17 -0.63
N GLU A 53 -6.90 7.71 -0.39
CA GLU A 53 -8.03 8.60 -0.07
C GLU A 53 -7.76 9.46 1.17
N GLU A 54 -7.03 8.93 2.15
CA GLU A 54 -6.73 9.60 3.43
C GLU A 54 -5.46 10.47 3.33
N LEU A 55 -4.40 9.95 2.72
CA LEU A 55 -3.05 10.53 2.77
C LEU A 55 -2.69 11.40 1.56
N SER A 56 -3.48 11.38 0.48
CA SER A 56 -3.14 12.12 -0.73
C SER A 56 -3.24 13.62 -0.54
N ARG A 57 -2.17 14.37 -0.80
CA ARG A 57 -2.19 15.84 -0.84
C ARG A 57 -2.94 16.42 -2.04
N PHE A 58 -3.30 15.57 -3.02
CA PHE A 58 -3.91 16.00 -4.28
C PHE A 58 -5.43 15.78 -4.29
N LEU A 59 -5.94 14.86 -3.47
CA LEU A 59 -7.37 14.64 -3.32
C LEU A 59 -7.94 15.70 -2.38
N PRO A 60 -8.91 16.55 -2.81
CA PRO A 60 -9.42 17.64 -2.00
C PRO A 60 -10.07 17.21 -0.68
N ASN A 61 -10.61 15.99 -0.65
CA ASN A 61 -11.35 15.45 0.50
C ASN A 61 -10.49 14.59 1.45
N SER A 62 -9.20 14.43 1.15
CA SER A 62 -8.29 13.68 2.01
C SER A 62 -8.08 14.36 3.36
N GLU A 63 -7.66 13.59 4.36
CA GLU A 63 -7.39 14.14 5.67
C GLU A 63 -6.18 15.08 5.64
N ILE A 64 -5.17 14.78 4.85
CA ILE A 64 -4.01 15.68 4.63
C ILE A 64 -4.46 17.01 4.01
N SER A 65 -5.34 16.99 3.00
CA SER A 65 -5.89 18.21 2.42
C SER A 65 -6.72 19.00 3.43
N LYS A 66 -7.51 18.34 4.28
CA LYS A 66 -8.28 19.00 5.34
C LYS A 66 -7.36 19.62 6.40
N ILE A 67 -6.32 18.91 6.85
CA ILE A 67 -5.30 19.43 7.79
C ILE A 67 -4.67 20.71 7.23
N ASN A 68 -4.25 20.69 5.97
CA ASN A 68 -3.62 21.84 5.32
C ASN A 68 -4.53 23.07 5.22
N ASN A 69 -5.86 22.89 5.33
CA ASN A 69 -6.85 23.96 5.28
C ASN A 69 -7.36 24.38 6.68
N LEU A 70 -6.89 23.77 7.77
CA LEU A 70 -7.26 24.17 9.12
C LEU A 70 -6.76 25.58 9.44
N LYS A 71 -7.61 26.36 10.09
CA LYS A 71 -7.21 27.66 10.65
C LYS A 71 -6.48 27.47 11.98
N PRO A 72 -5.65 28.45 12.41
CA PRO A 72 -5.00 28.39 13.70
C PRO A 72 -5.99 28.14 14.85
N GLY A 73 -5.72 27.10 15.65
CA GLY A 73 -6.55 26.70 16.78
C GLY A 73 -7.67 25.70 16.45
N GLU A 74 -7.94 25.44 15.17
CA GLU A 74 -8.87 24.38 14.76
C GLU A 74 -8.24 22.99 14.96
N LYS A 75 -9.12 22.00 15.14
CA LYS A 75 -8.74 20.59 15.32
C LYS A 75 -9.57 19.73 14.39
N LEU A 76 -8.95 18.68 13.88
CA LEU A 76 -9.60 17.66 13.07
C LEU A 76 -9.37 16.30 13.73
N LEU A 77 -10.42 15.50 13.83
CA LEU A 77 -10.29 14.09 14.17
C LEU A 77 -9.81 13.35 12.92
N LEU A 78 -8.74 12.56 13.08
CA LEU A 78 -8.10 11.84 11.99
C LEU A 78 -8.37 10.34 12.11
N SER A 79 -8.20 9.62 11.01
CA SER A 79 -8.04 8.17 11.04
C SER A 79 -6.79 7.78 11.85
N GLU A 80 -6.78 6.54 12.34
CA GLU A 80 -5.62 5.99 13.03
C GLU A 80 -4.37 6.01 12.14
N ASP A 81 -4.50 5.58 10.88
CA ASP A 81 -3.38 5.53 9.92
C ASP A 81 -2.79 6.92 9.64
N THR A 82 -3.64 7.94 9.40
CA THR A 82 -3.17 9.31 9.19
C THR A 82 -2.46 9.85 10.42
N PHE A 83 -3.04 9.62 11.61
CA PHE A 83 -2.45 10.09 12.87
C PHE A 83 -1.09 9.42 13.12
N GLU A 84 -1.00 8.10 12.98
CA GLU A 84 0.25 7.36 13.14
C GLU A 84 1.31 7.81 12.13
N CYS A 85 0.93 7.98 10.86
CA CYS A 85 1.84 8.45 9.81
C CYS A 85 2.47 9.80 10.17
N LEU A 86 1.68 10.75 10.66
CA LEU A 86 2.15 12.07 11.09
C LEU A 86 3.06 11.98 12.32
N VAL A 87 2.71 11.15 13.31
CA VAL A 87 3.54 10.93 14.50
C VAL A 87 4.91 10.33 14.12
N GLN A 88 4.95 9.35 13.22
CA GLN A 88 6.23 8.80 12.76
C GLN A 88 7.04 9.83 11.96
N SER A 89 6.37 10.62 11.11
CA SER A 89 7.02 11.68 10.34
C SER A 89 7.65 12.74 11.24
N GLN A 90 6.98 13.14 12.33
CA GLN A 90 7.52 14.07 13.33
C GLN A 90 8.80 13.52 13.97
N LYS A 91 8.79 12.25 14.41
CA LYS A 91 9.96 11.58 15.03
C LYS A 91 11.19 11.51 14.12
N LEU A 92 10.99 11.52 12.79
CA LEU A 92 12.09 11.50 11.82
C LEU A 92 12.72 12.88 11.63
N PHE A 93 12.01 13.94 11.98
CA PHE A 93 12.47 15.32 11.82
C PHE A 93 13.11 15.90 13.09
N ASP A 94 12.74 15.36 14.26
CA ASP A 94 13.35 15.66 15.57
C ASP A 94 14.75 15.03 15.73
#